data_AF-A0A435ANE1-F1
#
_entry.id   AF-A0A435ANE1-F1
#
_cell.length_a   1.000
_cell.length_b   1.000
_cell.length_c   1.000
_cell.angle_alpha   90.00
_cell.angle_beta   90.00
_cell.angle_gamma   90.00
#
_symmetry.space_group_name_H-M   'P 1'
#
loop_
_entity.id
_entity.type
_entity.pdbx_description
1 polymer ?
#
loop_
_entity_poly.entity_id
_entity_poly.type
_entity_poly.pdbx_seq_one_letter_code
_entity_poly.pdbx_strand_id
1 'polypeptide(L)' 'AAARTCQPGDQVIICNSVYVDQAELTALKPRVLTFDKDNRIVDRLTYSVERDAGGGYSFSTLDEARTPLPVPALVGRS' A
#
# COMPACT_ATOMS: atom_id res chain seq x y z
N ALA A 1 -20.13 -12.60 -13.80
CA ALA A 1 -18.72 -12.25 -14.10
C ALA A 1 -18.02 -11.90 -12.78
N ALA A 2 -16.69 -11.94 -12.70
CA ALA A 2 -15.85 -12.06 -11.48
C ALA A 2 -15.68 -13.50 -10.93
N ALA A 3 -16.75 -14.26 -10.67
CA ALA A 3 -16.62 -15.67 -10.24
C ALA A 3 -16.00 -16.61 -11.31
N ARG A 4 -15.82 -16.12 -12.54
CA ARG A 4 -15.16 -16.85 -13.64
C ARG A 4 -13.69 -16.47 -13.80
N THR A 5 -13.23 -15.42 -13.12
CA THR A 5 -11.87 -14.88 -13.23
C THR A 5 -11.01 -15.22 -12.02
N CYS A 6 -11.62 -15.68 -10.93
CA CYS A 6 -10.94 -16.19 -9.74
C CYS A 6 -11.63 -17.48 -9.28
N GLN A 7 -10.85 -18.45 -8.85
CA GLN A 7 -11.31 -19.69 -8.23
C GLN A 7 -11.11 -19.64 -6.71
N PRO A 8 -11.87 -20.41 -5.92
CA PRO A 8 -11.57 -20.59 -4.51
C PRO A 8 -10.12 -21.03 -4.31
N GLY A 9 -9.37 -20.28 -3.50
CA GLY A 9 -7.95 -20.52 -3.23
C GLY A 9 -6.97 -19.63 -4.00
N ASP A 10 -7.44 -18.87 -5.00
CA ASP A 10 -6.58 -17.92 -5.72
C ASP A 10 -6.08 -16.81 -4.79
N GLN A 11 -4.78 -16.54 -4.84
CA GLN A 11 -4.20 -15.36 -4.21
C GLN A 11 -4.42 -14.15 -5.12
N VAL A 12 -5.07 -13.12 -4.60
CA VAL A 12 -5.41 -11.91 -5.36
C VAL A 12 -4.97 -10.66 -4.61
N ILE A 13 -4.68 -9.61 -5.38
CA ILE A 13 -4.50 -8.26 -4.85
C ILE A 13 -5.73 -7.45 -5.26
N ILE A 14 -6.37 -6.81 -4.28
CA ILE A 14 -7.51 -5.91 -4.51
C ILE A 14 -7.03 -4.48 -4.35
N CYS A 15 -7.14 -3.69 -5.40
CA CYS A 15 -6.73 -2.29 -5.42
C CYS A 15 -7.92 -1.38 -5.71
N ASN A 16 -7.88 -0.18 -5.12
CA ASN A 16 -8.69 0.95 -5.54
C ASN A 16 -7.77 2.05 -6.09
N SER A 17 -8.23 2.76 -7.10
CA SER A 17 -7.54 3.92 -7.66
C SER A 17 -8.45 5.14 -7.62
N VAL A 18 -7.84 6.30 -7.39
CA VAL A 18 -8.50 7.61 -7.44
C VAL A 18 -7.63 8.56 -8.25
N TYR A 19 -8.28 9.43 -9.01
CA TYR A 19 -7.62 10.54 -9.69
C TYR A 19 -7.74 11.77 -8.79
N VAL A 20 -6.62 12.45 -8.57
CA VAL A 20 -6.53 13.62 -7.69
C VAL A 20 -5.73 14.71 -8.39
N ASP A 21 -5.96 15.95 -7.98
CA ASP A 21 -5.15 17.06 -8.48
C ASP A 21 -3.73 16.97 -7.92
N GLN A 22 -2.76 17.56 -8.63
CA GLN A 22 -1.36 17.53 -8.22
C GLN A 22 -1.16 18.09 -6.79
N ALA A 23 -1.95 19.10 -6.42
CA ALA A 23 -1.90 19.71 -5.09
C ALA A 23 -2.33 18.74 -3.97
N GLU A 24 -3.19 17.77 -4.29
CA GLU A 24 -3.76 16.83 -3.33
C GLU A 24 -2.91 15.56 -3.16
N LEU A 25 -1.95 15.32 -4.07
CA LEU A 25 -1.15 14.09 -4.10
C LEU A 25 -0.42 13.81 -2.76
N THR A 26 0.08 14.85 -2.11
CA THR A 26 0.79 14.72 -0.82
C THR A 26 -0.14 14.51 0.37
N ALA A 27 -1.40 14.92 0.25
CA ALA A 27 -2.43 14.74 1.26
C ALA A 27 -3.01 13.32 1.25
N LEU A 28 -2.99 12.66 0.08
CA LEU A 28 -3.44 11.27 -0.03
C LEU A 28 -2.46 10.34 0.70
N LYS A 29 -2.99 9.54 1.63
CA LYS A 29 -2.23 8.51 2.38
C LYS A 29 -2.91 7.14 2.19
N PRO A 30 -2.73 6.47 1.04
CA PRO A 30 -3.36 5.18 0.78
C PRO A 30 -2.96 4.12 1.82
N ARG A 31 -3.93 3.29 2.20
CA ARG A 31 -3.72 2.18 3.13
C ARG A 31 -3.47 0.89 2.36
N VAL A 32 -2.46 0.14 2.78
CA VAL A 32 -2.12 -1.16 2.22
C VAL A 32 -2.19 -2.18 3.35
N LEU A 33 -2.88 -3.28 3.10
CA LEU A 33 -3.01 -4.40 4.04
C LEU A 33 -2.36 -5.63 3.42
N THR A 34 -1.58 -6.35 4.22
CA THR A 34 -1.05 -7.67 3.88
C THR A 34 -1.80 -8.73 4.68
N PHE A 35 -1.91 -9.93 4.11
CA PHE A 35 -2.67 -11.02 4.69
C PHE A 35 -1.84 -12.29 4.76
N ASP A 36 -2.03 -13.08 5.82
CA ASP A 36 -1.48 -14.44 5.90
C ASP A 36 -2.30 -15.45 5.08
N LYS A 37 -1.87 -16.71 5.10
CA LYS A 37 -2.54 -17.84 4.44
C LYS A 37 -3.99 -18.08 4.88
N ASP A 38 -4.38 -17.58 6.06
CA ASP A 38 -5.71 -17.71 6.64
C ASP A 38 -6.53 -16.41 6.46
N ASN A 39 -6.06 -15.48 5.62
CA ASN A 39 -6.64 -14.17 5.36
C ASN A 39 -6.74 -13.27 6.61
N ARG A 40 -5.85 -13.44 7.59
CA ARG A 40 -5.72 -12.48 8.70
C ARG A 40 -4.76 -11.37 8.30
N ILE A 41 -5.11 -10.13 8.69
CA ILE A 41 -4.23 -8.98 8.47
C ILE A 41 -2.96 -9.18 9.30
N VAL A 42 -1.80 -9.13 8.65
CA VAL A 42 -0.49 -9.25 9.32
C VAL A 42 0.28 -7.93 9.34
N ASP A 43 0.14 -7.09 8.31
CA ASP A 43 0.70 -5.74 8.31
C ASP A 43 -0.32 -4.70 7.86
N ARG A 44 -0.16 -3.50 8.41
CA ARG A 44 -0.94 -2.30 8.11
C ARG A 44 0.01 -1.19 7.68
N LEU A 45 0.15 -1.01 6.38
CA LEU A 45 1.10 -0.08 5.80
C LEU A 45 0.39 1.17 5.27
N THR A 46 1.17 2.25 5.13
CA THR A 46 0.72 3.50 4.51
C THR A 46 1.67 3.87 3.40
N TYR A 47 1.15 4.11 2.20
CA TYR A 47 1.94 4.76 1.16
C TYR A 47 1.89 6.27 1.38
N SER A 48 3.05 6.93 1.35
CA SER A 48 3.17 8.37 1.61
C SER A 48 3.98 9.03 0.51
N VAL A 49 3.45 10.13 0.00
CA VAL A 49 4.15 11.04 -0.93
C VAL A 49 4.40 12.36 -0.22
N GLU A 50 5.62 12.86 -0.34
CA GLU A 50 6.06 14.14 0.21
C GLU A 50 6.84 14.92 -0.85
N ARG A 51 6.94 16.25 -0.67
CA ARG A 51 7.84 17.07 -1.50
C ARG A 51 9.26 16.97 -0.97
N ASP A 52 10.22 16.77 -1.87
CA ASP A 52 11.64 16.82 -1.51
C ASP A 52 12.18 18.27 -1.57
N ALA A 53 13.43 18.45 -1.11
CA ALA A 53 14.09 19.74 -1.08
C ALA A 53 14.36 20.34 -2.48
N GLY A 54 14.35 19.51 -3.53
CA GLY A 54 14.47 19.93 -4.92
C GLY A 54 13.12 20.24 -5.59
N GLY A 55 12.01 20.16 -4.85
CA GLY A 55 10.65 20.35 -5.37
C GLY A 55 10.06 19.13 -6.06
N GLY A 56 10.80 18.02 -6.11
CA GLY A 56 10.34 16.72 -6.59
C GLY A 56 9.44 16.01 -5.58
N TYR A 57 9.13 14.74 -5.87
CA TYR A 57 8.36 13.88 -4.97
C TYR A 57 9.24 12.78 -4.41
N SER A 58 9.20 12.63 -3.09
CA SER A 58 9.73 11.48 -2.38
C SER A 58 8.58 10.54 -2.01
N PHE A 59 8.81 9.25 -2.22
CA PHE A 59 7.82 8.19 -1.98
C PHE A 59 8.34 7.26 -0.90
N SER A 60 7.46 6.92 0.05
CA SER A 60 7.78 5.99 1.12
C SER A 60 6.62 5.07 1.42
N THR A 61 6.95 3.84 1.82
CA THR A 61 6.00 2.94 2.48
C THR A 61 6.31 3.00 3.96
N LEU A 62 5.30 3.29 4.77
CA LEU A 62 5.41 3.41 6.21
C LEU A 62 4.72 2.23 6.88
N ASP A 63 5.29 1.74 7.97
CA ASP A 63 4.62 0.79 8.86
C ASP A 63 3.49 1.46 9.67
N GLU A 64 2.86 0.71 10.57
CA GLU A 64 1.78 1.22 11.40
C GLU A 64 2.23 2.33 12.38
N ALA A 65 3.50 2.30 12.80
CA ALA A 65 4.13 3.34 13.62
C ALA A 65 4.59 4.56 12.81
N ARG A 66 4.32 4.59 11.49
CA ARG A 66 4.76 5.61 10.53
C ARG A 66 6.28 5.63 10.32
N THR A 67 6.96 4.53 10.56
CA THR A 67 8.38 4.38 10.27
C THR A 67 8.56 3.98 8.80
N PRO A 68 9.42 4.67 8.03
CA PRO A 68 9.73 4.27 6.66
C PRO A 68 10.35 2.87 6.59
N LEU A 69 9.82 2.04 5.70
CA LEU A 69 10.37 0.72 5.37
C LEU A 69 11.37 0.82 4.21
N PRO A 70 12.41 -0.05 4.19
CA PRO A 70 13.33 -0.13 3.05
C PRO A 70 12.61 -0.61 1.80
N VAL A 71 13.20 -0.36 0.63
CA VAL A 71 12.71 -0.87 -0.65
C VAL A 71 13.68 -1.95 -1.16
N PRO A 72 13.24 -3.20 -1.38
CA PRO A 72 11.86 -3.69 -1.21
C PRO A 72 11.48 -3.86 0.28
N ALA A 73 10.21 -3.58 0.60
CA ALA A 73 9.68 -3.78 1.94
C ALA A 73 9.54 -5.28 2.22
N LEU A 74 10.03 -5.71 3.39
CA LEU A 74 9.88 -7.09 3.86
C LEU A 74 8.72 -7.12 4.84
N VAL A 75 7.62 -7.74 4.42
CA VAL A 75 6.33 -7.83 5.13
C VAL A 75 6.07 -9.26 5.59
N GLY A 76 5.22 -9.46 6.59
CA GLY A 76 4.82 -10.80 7.04
C GLY A 76 5.92 -11.60 7.76
N ARG A 77 6.87 -10.93 8.43
CA ARG A 77 7.83 -11.61 9.31
C ARG A 77 7.16 -11.98 10.65
N SER A 78 6.38 -13.05 10.65
CA SER A 78 5.94 -13.76 11.87
C SER A 78 6.74 -15.04 12.05
#